data_AF-A0A7C5PAW4-F1
#
_entry.id   AF-A0A7C5PAW4-F1
#
_cell.length_a   1.000
_cell.length_b   1.000
_cell.length_c   1.000
_cell.angle_alpha   90.00
_cell.angle_beta   90.00
_cell.angle_gamma   90.00
#
_symmetry.space_group_name_H-M   'P 1'
#
loop_
_entity.id
_entity.type
_entity.pdbx_description
1 polymer ?
#
loop_
_entity_poly.entity_id
_entity_poly.type
_entity_poly.pdbx_seq_one_letter_code
_entity_poly.pdbx_strand_id
1 'polypeptide(L)'
;MKQFMIYFAWFSLICFFMGSFLKLLKINSMPLHLRAELYPVAHDPKHSYGGSYMEEANYVQEVKSGLKHIWINDVIEILKEVLFLARVREYNIYGLWLPSLFLHWGLYFLFGWIFLSVFSVFWPFYFLIQLSSIFGIVAGIFGVLGSFILILKRLFLQELRIYTTPLDFFNLFLLLFMFLATLSTFLFNANHDIL
;
A
#
# COMPACT_ATOMS: atom_id res chain seq x y z
N MET A 1 -19.84 -22.01 15.12
CA MET A 1 -19.69 -21.05 13.99
C MET A 1 -19.17 -19.69 14.49
N LYS A 2 -19.95 -18.89 15.24
CA LYS A 2 -19.54 -17.54 15.67
C LYS A 2 -18.24 -17.49 16.51
N GLN A 3 -18.11 -18.35 17.51
CA GLN A 3 -16.91 -18.40 18.38
C GLN A 3 -15.63 -18.77 17.59
N PHE A 4 -15.73 -19.71 16.65
CA PHE A 4 -14.61 -20.09 15.78
C PHE A 4 -14.12 -18.90 14.95
N MET A 5 -15.02 -18.11 14.36
CA MET A 5 -14.65 -16.93 13.58
C MET A 5 -13.92 -15.88 14.43
N ILE A 6 -14.36 -15.67 15.67
CA ILE A 6 -13.71 -14.74 16.61
C ILE A 6 -12.29 -15.21 16.93
N TYR A 7 -12.11 -16.50 17.29
CA TYR A 7 -10.78 -17.04 17.56
C TYR A 7 -9.86 -16.97 16.34
N PHE A 8 -10.38 -17.27 15.16
CA PHE A 8 -9.62 -17.19 13.91
C PHE A 8 -9.19 -15.74 13.60
N ALA A 9 -10.06 -14.75 13.82
CA ALA A 9 -9.73 -13.34 13.63
C ALA A 9 -8.60 -12.88 14.56
N TRP A 10 -8.68 -13.23 15.85
CA TRP A 10 -7.61 -12.93 16.81
C TRP A 10 -6.30 -13.64 16.48
N PHE A 11 -6.37 -14.90 16.06
CA PHE A 11 -5.19 -15.66 15.63
C PHE A 11 -4.52 -15.01 14.41
N SER A 12 -5.30 -14.61 13.40
CA SER A 12 -4.79 -13.92 12.21
C SER A 12 -4.08 -12.62 12.57
N LEU A 13 -4.66 -11.83 13.48
CA LEU A 13 -4.07 -10.58 13.96
C LEU A 13 -2.74 -10.83 14.67
N ILE A 14 -2.67 -11.82 15.57
CA ILE A 14 -1.43 -12.21 16.25
C ILE A 14 -0.36 -12.64 15.24
N CYS A 15 -0.70 -13.49 14.26
CA CYS A 15 0.23 -13.91 13.21
C CYS A 15 0.75 -12.73 12.38
N PHE A 16 -0.11 -11.77 12.04
CA PHE A 16 0.26 -10.58 11.28
C PHE A 16 1.27 -9.72 12.05
N PHE A 17 1.00 -9.39 13.32
CA PHE A 17 1.91 -8.59 14.13
C PHE A 17 3.21 -9.33 14.45
N MET A 18 3.14 -10.62 14.79
CA MET A 18 4.31 -11.43 15.07
C MET A 18 5.23 -11.52 13.84
N GLY A 19 4.67 -11.86 12.67
CA GLY A 19 5.43 -11.92 11.41
C GLY A 19 6.06 -10.57 11.04
N SER A 20 5.31 -9.48 11.21
CA SER A 20 5.81 -8.11 10.95
C SER A 20 6.95 -7.74 11.90
N PHE A 21 6.81 -8.04 13.20
CA PHE A 21 7.82 -7.74 14.20
C PHE A 21 9.12 -8.54 13.98
N LEU A 22 9.00 -9.85 13.70
CA LEU A 22 10.16 -10.68 13.36
C LEU A 22 10.90 -10.14 12.12
N LYS A 23 10.16 -9.67 11.11
CA LYS A 23 10.75 -9.06 9.91
C LYS A 23 11.46 -7.74 10.24
N LEU A 24 10.88 -6.90 11.09
CA LEU A 24 11.49 -5.66 11.56
C LEU A 24 12.79 -5.92 12.32
N LEU A 25 12.78 -6.87 13.27
CA LEU A 25 13.98 -7.27 14.00
C LEU A 25 15.08 -7.78 13.08
N LYS A 26 14.70 -8.59 12.08
CA LYS A 26 15.64 -9.09 11.06
C LYS A 26 16.27 -7.92 10.30
N ILE A 27 15.48 -6.95 9.83
CA ILE A 27 15.98 -5.78 9.09
C ILE A 27 16.89 -4.91 9.95
N ASN A 28 16.52 -4.66 11.20
CA ASN A 28 17.32 -3.87 12.12
C ASN A 28 18.68 -4.53 12.44
N SER A 29 18.72 -5.86 12.42
CA SER A 29 19.95 -6.64 12.68
C SER A 29 20.84 -6.79 11.43
N MET A 30 20.40 -6.36 10.24
CA MET A 30 21.21 -6.45 9.02
C MET A 30 22.34 -5.40 9.03
N PRO A 31 23.57 -5.76 8.59
CA PRO A 31 24.65 -4.80 8.46
C PRO A 31 24.31 -3.74 7.40
N LEU A 32 24.86 -2.53 7.54
CA LEU A 32 24.58 -1.35 6.71
C LEU A 32 24.57 -1.61 5.20
N HIS A 33 25.49 -2.42 4.70
CA HIS A 33 25.59 -2.75 3.27
C HIS A 33 24.44 -3.61 2.72
N LEU A 34 23.65 -4.25 3.59
CA LEU A 34 22.45 -5.00 3.24
C LEU A 34 21.16 -4.20 3.48
N ARG A 35 21.25 -2.97 4.02
CA ARG A 35 20.07 -2.14 4.30
C ARG A 35 19.71 -1.26 3.11
N ALA A 36 18.42 -1.02 2.95
CA ALA A 36 17.87 -0.18 1.89
C ALA A 36 18.35 1.28 1.96
N GLU A 37 18.88 1.73 3.11
CA GLU A 37 19.39 3.09 3.32
C GLU A 37 20.61 3.43 2.46
N LEU A 38 21.43 2.43 2.11
CA LEU A 38 22.63 2.60 1.29
C LEU A 38 22.30 2.61 -0.21
N TYR A 39 21.12 2.14 -0.61
CA TYR A 39 20.78 2.09 -2.03
C TYR A 39 20.57 3.49 -2.58
N PRO A 40 21.11 3.79 -3.78
CA PRO A 40 20.95 5.10 -4.40
C PRO A 40 19.46 5.39 -4.60
N VAL A 41 18.99 6.49 -4.03
CA VAL A 41 17.63 6.96 -4.26
C VAL A 41 17.63 7.88 -5.48
N ALA A 42 16.53 7.92 -6.22
CA ALA A 42 16.45 8.69 -7.46
C ALA A 42 16.71 10.20 -7.29
N HIS A 43 16.60 10.73 -6.06
CA HIS A 43 16.87 12.13 -5.73
C HIS A 43 18.31 12.39 -5.24
N ASP A 44 19.15 11.36 -5.11
CA ASP A 44 20.53 11.57 -4.69
C ASP A 44 21.29 12.38 -5.74
N PRO A 45 22.15 13.35 -5.33
CA PRO A 45 22.89 14.18 -6.28
C PRO A 45 23.78 13.35 -7.23
N LYS A 46 24.12 12.12 -6.82
CA LYS A 46 24.97 11.16 -7.52
C LYS A 46 24.20 9.96 -8.11
N HIS A 47 22.87 10.05 -8.19
CA HIS A 47 22.02 8.97 -8.75
C HIS A 47 22.38 8.61 -10.20
N SER A 48 22.99 9.53 -10.95
CA SER A 48 23.36 9.36 -12.37
C SER A 48 24.31 8.19 -12.64
N TYR A 49 25.17 7.85 -11.68
CA TYR A 49 26.03 6.66 -11.74
C TYR A 49 25.68 5.63 -10.65
N GLY A 50 24.55 5.79 -9.97
CA GLY A 50 24.11 4.91 -8.88
C GLY A 50 24.84 5.13 -7.55
N GLY A 51 25.42 6.32 -7.33
CA GLY A 51 26.04 6.68 -6.05
C GLY A 51 24.99 7.07 -4.99
N SER A 52 25.20 6.63 -3.76
CA SER A 52 24.38 7.00 -2.59
C SER A 52 24.90 8.29 -1.95
N TYR A 53 24.01 9.05 -1.30
CA TYR A 53 24.39 10.18 -0.45
C TYR A 53 25.41 9.81 0.66
N MET A 54 25.49 8.54 1.06
CA MET A 54 26.45 8.02 2.05
C MET A 54 27.88 7.84 1.49
N GLU A 55 28.07 7.99 0.18
CA GLU A 55 29.38 7.90 -0.48
C GLU A 55 30.25 9.14 -0.22
N GLU A 56 29.66 10.25 0.22
CA GLU A 56 30.40 11.48 0.46
C GLU A 56 31.34 11.35 1.66
N ALA A 57 32.61 11.73 1.47
CA ALA A 57 33.66 11.61 2.49
C ALA A 57 33.31 12.32 3.81
N ASN A 58 32.56 13.42 3.73
CA ASN A 58 32.15 14.22 4.88
C ASN A 58 30.74 13.88 5.39
N TYR A 59 30.07 12.84 4.85
CA TYR A 59 28.69 12.49 5.21
C TYR A 59 28.48 12.37 6.73
N VAL A 60 29.39 11.68 7.43
CA VAL A 60 29.31 11.49 8.89
C VAL A 60 29.40 12.83 9.65
N GLN A 61 30.20 13.77 9.15
CA GLN A 61 30.35 15.10 9.77
C GLN A 61 29.12 15.96 9.50
N GLU A 62 28.58 15.91 8.29
CA GLU A 62 27.37 16.65 7.88
C GLU A 62 26.13 16.18 8.65
N VAL A 63 25.95 14.87 8.86
CA VAL A 63 24.87 14.32 9.69
C VAL A 63 24.99 14.81 11.13
N LYS A 64 26.19 14.78 11.71
CA LYS A 64 26.44 15.23 13.09
C LYS A 64 26.18 16.72 13.28
N SER A 65 26.38 17.51 12.23
CA SER A 65 26.13 18.96 12.22
C SER A 65 24.67 19.36 11.97
N GLY A 66 23.79 18.40 11.61
CA GLY A 66 22.38 18.66 11.33
C GLY A 66 22.10 19.44 10.04
N LEU A 67 23.13 19.73 9.24
CA LEU A 67 23.06 20.63 8.08
C LEU A 67 22.39 20.03 6.84
N LYS A 68 22.26 18.70 6.75
CA LYS A 68 21.91 18.01 5.49
C LYS A 68 20.45 17.55 5.36
N HIS A 69 19.72 17.34 6.45
CA HIS A 69 18.45 16.59 6.38
C HIS A 69 17.22 17.50 6.55
N ILE A 70 16.64 17.96 5.45
CA ILE A 70 15.35 18.67 5.44
C ILE A 70 14.23 17.63 5.32
N TRP A 71 13.79 17.09 6.47
CA TRP A 71 12.76 16.05 6.56
C TRP A 71 11.46 16.34 5.78
N ILE A 72 11.13 17.62 5.58
CA ILE A 72 9.88 18.04 4.93
C ILE A 72 9.86 17.67 3.45
N ASN A 73 10.98 17.87 2.73
CA ASN A 73 11.04 17.56 1.30
C ASN A 73 10.94 16.05 1.07
N ASP A 74 11.60 15.26 1.92
CA ASP A 74 11.57 13.79 1.85
C ASP A 74 10.14 13.26 2.09
N VAL A 75 9.43 13.81 3.08
CA VAL A 75 8.04 13.44 3.36
C VAL A 75 7.13 13.78 2.18
N ILE A 76 7.27 14.96 1.58
CA ILE A 76 6.47 15.37 0.42
C ILE A 76 6.75 14.45 -0.78
N GLU A 77 8.00 14.06 -0.99
CA GLU A 77 8.38 13.15 -2.08
C GLU A 77 7.82 11.75 -1.87
N ILE A 78 7.96 11.19 -0.66
CA ILE A 78 7.36 9.91 -0.30
C ILE A 78 5.84 9.97 -0.49
N LEU A 79 5.20 11.06 -0.07
CA LEU A 79 3.76 11.23 -0.22
C LEU A 79 3.34 11.27 -1.70
N LYS A 80 4.11 11.96 -2.55
CA LYS A 80 3.89 11.96 -4.00
C LYS A 80 4.04 10.55 -4.59
N GLU A 81 5.03 9.78 -4.15
CA GLU A 81 5.23 8.42 -4.60
C GLU A 81 4.09 7.51 -4.15
N VAL A 82 3.66 7.61 -2.89
CA VAL A 82 2.54 6.81 -2.34
C VAL A 82 1.23 7.15 -3.07
N LEU A 83 0.87 8.44 -3.19
CA LEU A 83 -0.43 8.83 -3.74
C LEU A 83 -0.52 8.72 -5.27
N PHE A 84 0.56 9.03 -5.99
CA PHE A 84 0.54 9.13 -7.45
C PHE A 84 1.39 8.07 -8.15
N LEU A 85 2.19 7.30 -7.42
CA LEU A 85 3.17 6.35 -7.98
C LEU A 85 4.02 7.05 -9.04
N ALA A 86 4.59 8.20 -8.67
CA ALA A 86 5.27 9.12 -9.59
C ALA A 86 6.38 8.42 -10.39
N ARG A 87 7.16 7.54 -9.75
CA ARG A 87 8.20 6.75 -10.40
C ARG A 87 7.63 5.71 -11.37
N VAL A 88 6.55 5.04 -11.00
CA VAL A 88 5.86 4.10 -11.90
C VAL A 88 5.28 4.82 -13.12
N ARG A 89 4.86 6.09 -12.94
CA ARG A 89 4.41 6.95 -14.03
C ARG A 89 5.55 7.33 -14.97
N GLU A 90 6.71 7.67 -14.42
CA GLU A 90 7.90 8.06 -15.18
C GLU A 90 8.46 6.88 -15.99
N TYR A 91 8.55 5.70 -15.38
CA TYR A 91 9.03 4.47 -16.02
C TYR A 91 7.88 3.54 -16.46
N ASN A 92 6.86 4.10 -17.12
CA ASN A 92 5.63 3.39 -17.46
C ASN A 92 5.71 2.57 -18.77
N ILE A 93 6.70 1.68 -18.88
CA ILE A 93 6.96 0.91 -20.11
C ILE A 93 5.77 0.01 -20.50
N TYR A 94 5.12 -0.61 -19.51
CA TYR A 94 4.06 -1.60 -19.72
C TYR A 94 2.65 -1.08 -19.41
N GLY A 95 2.49 0.24 -19.26
CA GLY A 95 1.21 0.86 -18.91
C GLY A 95 0.67 0.42 -17.54
N LEU A 96 1.53 0.11 -16.58
CA LEU A 96 1.15 -0.39 -15.25
C LEU A 96 0.73 0.73 -14.30
N TRP A 97 1.05 1.98 -14.62
CA TRP A 97 0.76 3.12 -13.77
C TRP A 97 -0.74 3.24 -13.45
N LEU A 98 -1.60 3.29 -14.46
CA LEU A 98 -3.04 3.51 -14.26
C LEU A 98 -3.70 2.39 -13.44
N PRO A 99 -3.51 1.08 -13.76
CA PRO A 99 -4.08 0.00 -12.95
C PRO A 99 -3.53 -0.04 -11.52
N SER A 100 -2.24 0.26 -11.34
CA SER A 100 -1.62 0.33 -10.01
C SER A 100 -2.17 1.50 -9.20
N LEU A 101 -2.38 2.65 -9.83
CA LEU A 101 -2.99 3.82 -9.21
C LEU A 101 -4.42 3.51 -8.74
N PHE A 102 -5.25 2.90 -9.59
CA PHE A 102 -6.59 2.46 -9.21
C PHE A 102 -6.57 1.51 -8.01
N LEU A 103 -5.66 0.53 -7.99
CA LEU A 103 -5.50 -0.38 -6.87
C LEU A 103 -5.12 0.35 -5.57
N HIS A 104 -4.15 1.27 -5.62
CA HIS A 104 -3.69 2.01 -4.44
C HIS A 104 -4.76 2.96 -3.91
N TRP A 105 -5.45 3.69 -4.78
CA TRP A 105 -6.60 4.51 -4.37
C TRP A 105 -7.73 3.67 -3.78
N GLY A 106 -7.99 2.48 -4.34
CA GLY A 106 -8.91 1.50 -3.74
C GLY A 106 -8.51 1.12 -2.32
N LEU A 107 -7.22 0.84 -2.07
CA LEU A 107 -6.70 0.58 -0.72
C LEU A 107 -6.82 1.79 0.20
N TYR A 108 -6.51 3.00 -0.26
CA TYR A 108 -6.62 4.22 0.57
C TYR A 108 -8.07 4.49 0.99
N PHE A 109 -9.02 4.35 0.08
CA PHE A 109 -10.43 4.48 0.42
C PHE A 109 -10.90 3.37 1.36
N LEU A 110 -10.38 2.15 1.23
CA LEU A 110 -10.68 1.05 2.15
C LEU A 110 -10.16 1.35 3.56
N PHE A 111 -8.92 1.81 3.70
CA PHE A 111 -8.38 2.23 4.99
C PHE A 111 -9.17 3.40 5.59
N GLY A 112 -9.54 4.38 4.75
CA GLY A 112 -10.42 5.47 5.13
C GLY A 112 -11.77 4.95 5.64
N TRP A 113 -12.40 4.01 4.93
CA TRP A 113 -13.65 3.37 5.33
C TRP A 113 -13.55 2.67 6.69
N ILE A 114 -12.49 1.88 6.93
CA ILE A 114 -12.27 1.22 8.23
C ILE A 114 -12.12 2.27 9.34
N PHE A 115 -11.31 3.30 9.12
CA PHE A 115 -11.08 4.36 10.10
C PHE A 115 -12.36 5.13 10.42
N LEU A 116 -13.12 5.54 9.39
CA LEU A 116 -14.41 6.22 9.55
C LEU A 116 -15.43 5.32 10.26
N SER A 117 -15.44 4.01 9.98
CA SER A 117 -16.34 3.05 10.62
C SER A 117 -16.02 2.85 12.10
N VAL A 118 -14.75 2.87 12.48
CA VAL A 118 -14.37 2.84 13.90
C VAL A 118 -14.73 4.16 14.57
N PHE A 119 -14.48 5.28 13.91
CA PHE A 119 -14.76 6.61 14.45
C PHE A 119 -16.26 6.87 14.64
N SER A 120 -17.11 6.38 13.73
CA SER A 120 -18.57 6.54 13.81
C SER A 120 -19.21 5.82 15.01
N VAL A 121 -18.54 4.80 15.57
CA VAL A 121 -18.98 4.14 16.81
C VAL A 121 -18.88 5.07 18.01
N PHE A 122 -17.82 5.89 18.08
CA PHE A 122 -17.64 6.85 19.16
C PHE A 122 -18.50 8.10 18.98
N TRP A 123 -18.72 8.51 17.72
CA TRP A 123 -19.48 9.71 17.39
C TRP A 123 -20.48 9.44 16.24
N PRO A 124 -21.72 9.04 16.55
CA PRO A 124 -22.67 8.57 15.55
C PRO A 124 -23.38 9.73 14.83
N PHE A 125 -22.62 10.56 14.12
CA PHE A 125 -23.19 11.55 13.21
C PHE A 125 -23.65 10.87 11.92
N TYR A 126 -24.88 11.16 11.47
CA TYR A 126 -25.43 10.65 10.21
C TYR A 126 -24.50 10.91 9.01
N PHE A 127 -23.89 12.10 8.97
CA PHE A 127 -22.92 12.48 7.94
C PHE A 127 -21.70 11.55 7.88
N LEU A 128 -21.15 11.13 9.02
CA LEU A 128 -19.98 10.23 9.07
C LEU A 128 -20.31 8.84 8.55
N ILE A 129 -21.50 8.33 8.86
CA ILE A 129 -21.98 7.03 8.39
C ILE A 129 -22.14 7.06 6.87
N GLN A 130 -22.79 8.11 6.33
CA GLN A 130 -22.96 8.25 4.89
C GLN A 130 -21.63 8.41 4.15
N LEU A 131 -20.70 9.19 4.71
CA LEU A 131 -19.35 9.35 4.15
C LEU A 131 -18.58 8.03 4.15
N SER A 132 -18.69 7.25 5.23
CA SER A 132 -18.11 5.91 5.33
C SER A 132 -18.64 5.00 4.22
N SER A 133 -19.96 4.95 4.00
CA SER A 133 -20.57 4.15 2.94
C SER A 133 -20.06 4.55 1.55
N ILE A 134 -19.93 5.85 1.26
CA ILE A 134 -19.37 6.33 -0.01
C ILE A 134 -17.93 5.84 -0.19
N PHE A 135 -17.10 5.97 0.85
CA PHE A 135 -15.71 5.49 0.81
C PHE A 135 -15.64 3.98 0.57
N GLY A 136 -16.51 3.19 1.19
CA GLY A 136 -16.59 1.75 0.99
C GLY A 136 -16.96 1.35 -0.45
N ILE A 137 -17.95 2.03 -1.06
CA ILE A 137 -18.34 1.79 -2.46
C ILE A 137 -17.22 2.17 -3.42
N VAL A 138 -16.64 3.37 -3.26
CA VAL A 138 -15.54 3.85 -4.12
C VAL A 138 -14.31 2.95 -3.98
N ALA A 139 -13.98 2.52 -2.77
CA ALA A 139 -12.91 1.55 -2.50
C ALA A 139 -13.14 0.24 -3.25
N GLY A 140 -14.35 -0.32 -3.17
CA GLY A 140 -14.72 -1.56 -3.86
C GLY A 140 -14.57 -1.44 -5.38
N ILE A 141 -15.10 -0.36 -5.98
CA ILE A 141 -15.04 -0.15 -7.44
C ILE A 141 -13.58 0.00 -7.91
N PHE A 142 -12.83 0.92 -7.30
CA PHE A 142 -11.44 1.20 -7.68
C PHE A 142 -10.53 -0.01 -7.43
N GLY A 143 -10.72 -0.69 -6.30
CA GLY A 143 -9.96 -1.87 -5.92
C GLY A 143 -10.22 -3.06 -6.86
N VAL A 144 -11.47 -3.34 -7.22
CA VAL A 144 -11.81 -4.39 -8.20
C VAL A 144 -11.23 -4.07 -9.56
N LEU A 145 -11.44 -2.86 -10.09
CA LEU A 145 -10.92 -2.46 -11.40
C LEU A 145 -9.38 -2.54 -11.45
N GLY A 146 -8.70 -1.99 -10.45
CA GLY A 146 -7.24 -2.00 -10.37
C GLY A 146 -6.67 -3.41 -10.26
N SER A 147 -7.17 -4.23 -9.33
CA SER A 147 -6.69 -5.60 -9.14
C SER A 147 -6.99 -6.49 -10.34
N PHE A 148 -8.19 -6.41 -10.91
CA PHE A 148 -8.58 -7.21 -12.07
C PHE A 148 -7.68 -6.90 -13.29
N ILE A 149 -7.48 -5.62 -13.63
CA ILE A 149 -6.63 -5.24 -14.75
C ILE A 149 -5.17 -5.66 -14.51
N LEU A 150 -4.67 -5.56 -13.28
CA LEU A 150 -3.31 -6.03 -12.94
C LEU A 150 -3.16 -7.55 -13.08
N ILE A 151 -4.17 -8.34 -12.70
CA ILE A 151 -4.18 -9.80 -12.91
C ILE A 151 -4.12 -10.10 -14.40
N LEU A 152 -4.98 -9.47 -15.20
CA LEU A 152 -5.00 -9.66 -16.65
C LEU A 152 -3.63 -9.32 -17.26
N LYS A 153 -3.06 -8.16 -16.90
CA LYS A 153 -1.73 -7.76 -17.37
C LYS A 153 -0.65 -8.79 -17.04
N ARG A 154 -0.67 -9.33 -15.81
CA ARG A 154 0.31 -10.32 -15.36
C ARG A 154 0.11 -11.71 -16.00
N LEU A 155 -1.10 -12.03 -16.47
CA LEU A 155 -1.40 -13.26 -17.21
C LEU A 155 -1.02 -13.17 -18.69
N PHE A 156 -1.27 -12.01 -19.34
CA PHE A 156 -1.12 -11.86 -20.78
C PHE A 156 0.21 -11.26 -21.22
N LEU A 157 0.88 -10.45 -20.40
CA LEU A 157 2.17 -9.86 -20.75
C LEU A 157 3.31 -10.80 -20.33
N GLN A 158 3.92 -11.45 -21.33
CA GLN A 158 5.02 -12.38 -21.12
C GLN A 158 6.23 -11.72 -20.45
N GLU A 159 6.50 -10.46 -20.77
CA GLU A 159 7.57 -9.64 -20.15
C GLU A 159 7.42 -9.52 -18.63
N LEU A 160 6.18 -9.39 -18.13
CA LEU A 160 5.93 -9.30 -16.68
C LEU A 160 5.99 -10.67 -16.00
N ARG A 161 5.71 -11.74 -16.73
CA ARG A 161 5.66 -13.10 -16.19
C ARG A 161 7.01 -13.53 -15.65
N ILE A 162 8.10 -13.07 -16.25
CA ILE A 162 9.48 -13.38 -15.85
C ILE A 162 9.79 -12.82 -14.45
N TYR A 163 9.21 -11.68 -14.09
CA TYR A 163 9.39 -11.01 -12.79
C TYR A 163 8.31 -11.37 -11.77
N THR A 164 7.41 -12.28 -12.13
CA THR A 164 6.24 -12.61 -11.32
C THR A 164 6.45 -13.88 -10.53
N THR A 165 6.28 -13.81 -9.22
CA THR A 165 6.23 -15.01 -8.38
C THR A 165 4.79 -15.52 -8.24
N PRO A 166 4.58 -16.84 -7.99
CA PRO A 166 3.26 -17.37 -7.68
C PRO A 166 2.59 -16.70 -6.47
N LEU A 167 3.41 -16.24 -5.51
CA LEU A 167 2.95 -15.50 -4.34
C LEU A 167 2.30 -14.15 -4.74
N ASP A 168 2.82 -13.48 -5.76
CA ASP A 168 2.26 -12.21 -6.23
C ASP A 168 0.84 -12.40 -6.77
N PHE A 169 0.59 -13.48 -7.51
CA PHE A 169 -0.75 -13.83 -7.97
C PHE A 169 -1.67 -14.10 -6.80
N PHE A 170 -1.23 -14.94 -5.85
CA PHE A 170 -2.03 -15.27 -4.67
C PHE A 170 -2.44 -14.01 -3.89
N ASN A 171 -1.50 -13.11 -3.64
CA ASN A 171 -1.76 -11.85 -2.95
C ASN A 171 -2.73 -10.96 -3.72
N LEU A 172 -2.56 -10.85 -5.05
CA LEU A 172 -3.40 -10.01 -5.89
C LEU A 172 -4.83 -10.58 -6.01
N PHE A 173 -4.98 -11.89 -6.09
CA PHE A 173 -6.29 -12.56 -6.02
C PHE A 173 -6.96 -12.34 -4.66
N LEU A 174 -6.22 -12.45 -3.55
CA LEU A 174 -6.75 -12.19 -2.22
C LEU A 174 -7.26 -10.76 -2.10
N LEU A 175 -6.52 -9.78 -2.62
CA LEU A 175 -6.98 -8.39 -2.69
C LEU A 175 -8.25 -8.24 -3.54
N LEU A 176 -8.31 -8.86 -4.72
CA LEU A 176 -9.52 -8.84 -5.55
C LEU A 176 -10.74 -9.38 -4.80
N PHE A 177 -10.61 -10.54 -4.13
CA PHE A 177 -11.70 -11.12 -3.34
C PHE A 177 -12.13 -10.22 -2.18
N MET A 178 -11.18 -9.58 -1.51
CA MET A 178 -11.46 -8.64 -0.42
C MET A 178 -12.25 -7.41 -0.94
N PHE A 179 -11.89 -6.85 -2.09
CA PHE A 179 -12.64 -5.75 -2.69
C PHE A 179 -14.02 -6.18 -3.19
N LEU A 180 -14.15 -7.39 -3.76
CA LEU A 180 -15.45 -7.96 -4.16
C LEU A 180 -16.37 -8.18 -2.96
N ALA A 181 -15.82 -8.67 -1.85
CA ALA A 181 -16.56 -8.82 -0.59
C ALA A 181 -17.04 -7.46 -0.07
N THR A 182 -16.16 -6.45 -0.08
CA THR A 182 -16.50 -5.08 0.30
C THR A 182 -17.65 -4.55 -0.58
N LEU A 183 -17.54 -4.63 -1.89
CA LEU A 183 -18.56 -4.18 -2.82
C LEU A 183 -19.89 -4.93 -2.63
N SER A 184 -19.82 -6.25 -2.42
CA SER A 184 -20.98 -7.09 -2.16
C SER A 184 -21.71 -6.66 -0.89
N THR A 185 -21.00 -6.33 0.19
CA THR A 185 -21.66 -5.87 1.43
C THR A 185 -22.52 -4.64 1.21
N PHE A 186 -22.06 -3.68 0.40
CA PHE A 186 -22.83 -2.48 0.08
C PHE A 186 -23.96 -2.74 -0.91
N LEU A 187 -23.76 -3.61 -1.90
CA LEU A 187 -24.83 -3.99 -2.84
C LEU A 187 -25.99 -4.70 -2.13
N PHE A 188 -25.69 -5.62 -1.20
CA PHE A 188 -26.70 -6.34 -0.44
C PHE A 188 -27.34 -5.48 0.65
N ASN A 189 -26.59 -4.60 1.30
CA ASN A 189 -27.15 -3.69 2.30
C ASN A 189 -28.04 -2.60 1.67
N ALA A 190 -27.66 -2.05 0.51
CA ALA A 190 -28.49 -1.07 -0.21
C ALA A 190 -29.86 -1.63 -0.61
N ASN A 191 -29.99 -2.94 -0.83
CA ASN A 191 -31.28 -3.58 -1.13
C ASN A 191 -32.21 -3.69 0.08
N HIS A 192 -31.71 -3.54 1.31
CA HIS A 192 -32.53 -3.61 2.53
C HIS A 192 -33.01 -2.25 3.04
N ASP A 193 -32.43 -1.14 2.59
CA ASP A 193 -32.84 0.22 2.96
C ASP A 193 -33.84 0.86 1.97
N ILE A 194 -34.22 0.14 0.89
CA ILE A 194 -35.13 0.63 -0.18
C ILE A 194 -36.54 -0.02 -0.10
N LEU A 195 -36.80 -0.91 0.86
CA LEU A 195 -38.12 -1.50 1.17
C LEU A 195 -38.57 -1.13 2.57
#